data_AF-A0A432I6B2-F1
#
_entry.id   AF-A0A432I6B2-F1
#
_cell.length_a   1.000
_cell.length_b   1.000
_cell.length_c   1.000
_cell.angle_alpha   90.00
_cell.angle_beta   90.00
_cell.angle_gamma   90.00
#
_symmetry.space_group_name_H-M   'P 1'
#
loop_
_entity.id
_entity.type
_entity.pdbx_description
1 polymer ?
#
loop_
_entity_poly.entity_id
_entity_poly.type
_entity_poly.pdbx_seq_one_letter_code
_entity_poly.pdbx_strand_id
1 'polypeptide(L)'
;MIYNELLTRFSLIKTNIKNIEKIDSYEGLIFLINIDLNPIEIKKAVLSIEMAHPLGRLVDLDVIDLSNHTLSRTELGFSPRRCFICNNLAHNCVRSQKHNLEEIINFIENLVTNYKS
;
A
#
# COMPACT_ATOMS: atom_id res chain seq x y z
N MET A 1 -6.12 -11.02 1.79
CA MET A 1 -7.29 -10.14 1.60
C MET A 1 -6.99 -9.02 0.60
N ILE A 2 -6.11 -8.06 0.92
CA ILE A 2 -5.63 -7.05 -0.04
C ILE A 2 -4.90 -7.68 -1.23
N TYR A 3 -4.08 -8.71 -1.00
CA TYR A 3 -3.48 -9.51 -2.07
C TYR A 3 -4.52 -10.12 -3.03
N ASN A 4 -5.62 -10.67 -2.50
CA ASN A 4 -6.68 -11.24 -3.34
C ASN A 4 -7.37 -10.15 -4.15
N GLU A 5 -7.52 -8.96 -3.58
CA GLU A 5 -8.10 -7.81 -4.27
C GLU A 5 -7.20 -7.30 -5.41
N LEU A 6 -5.87 -7.28 -5.21
CA LEU A 6 -4.91 -7.02 -6.29
C LEU A 6 -5.13 -7.99 -7.47
N LEU A 7 -5.24 -9.29 -7.18
CA LEU A 7 -5.46 -10.30 -8.22
C LEU A 7 -6.85 -10.26 -8.85
N THR A 8 -7.87 -9.84 -8.09
CA THR A 8 -9.27 -9.86 -8.55
C THR A 8 -9.63 -8.60 -9.34
N ARG A 9 -9.21 -7.42 -8.86
CA ARG A 9 -9.53 -6.13 -9.49
C ARG A 9 -8.66 -5.82 -10.71
N PHE A 10 -7.44 -6.36 -10.78
CA PHE A 10 -6.49 -6.07 -11.86
C PHE A 10 -6.19 -7.33 -12.66
N SER A 11 -7.11 -7.68 -13.57
CA SER A 11 -6.95 -8.81 -14.48
C SER A 11 -5.62 -8.75 -15.25
N LEU A 12 -5.22 -7.56 -15.70
CA LEU A 12 -3.94 -7.32 -16.38
C LEU A 12 -2.72 -7.65 -15.50
N ILE A 13 -2.76 -7.35 -14.20
CA ILE A 13 -1.69 -7.75 -13.29
C ILE A 13 -1.69 -9.26 -13.18
N LYS A 14 -2.84 -9.87 -12.88
CA LYS A 14 -2.98 -11.31 -12.71
C LYS A 14 -2.47 -12.10 -13.91
N THR A 15 -2.73 -11.65 -15.14
CA THR A 15 -2.30 -12.33 -16.37
C THR A 15 -0.80 -12.22 -16.65
N ASN A 16 -0.12 -11.25 -16.04
CA ASN A 16 1.29 -10.96 -16.30
C ASN A 16 2.24 -11.32 -15.14
N ILE A 17 1.72 -11.94 -14.08
CA ILE A 17 2.55 -12.46 -12.98
C ILE A 17 3.42 -13.61 -13.52
N LYS A 18 4.73 -13.49 -13.33
CA LYS A 18 5.72 -14.53 -13.64
C LYS A 18 6.05 -15.38 -12.44
N ASN A 19 6.16 -14.76 -11.27
CA ASN A 19 6.46 -15.45 -10.02
C ASN A 19 5.86 -14.71 -8.82
N ILE A 20 5.56 -15.46 -7.76
CA ILE A 20 5.14 -14.95 -6.47
C ILE A 20 5.95 -15.68 -5.40
N GLU A 21 6.69 -14.92 -4.61
CA GLU A 21 7.38 -15.43 -3.43
C GLU A 21 6.65 -14.92 -2.19
N LYS A 22 6.33 -15.85 -1.28
CA LYS A 22 5.72 -15.57 0.01
C LYS A 22 6.77 -15.75 1.08
N ILE A 23 7.06 -14.68 1.82
CA ILE A 23 8.05 -14.67 2.90
C ILE A 23 7.31 -14.42 4.21
N ASP A 24 7.52 -15.30 5.18
CA ASP A 24 7.01 -15.17 6.54
C ASP A 24 8.18 -14.86 7.46
N SER A 25 8.24 -13.62 7.96
CA SER A 25 9.37 -13.12 8.75
C SER A 25 8.89 -12.49 10.06
N TYR A 26 9.82 -12.05 10.90
CA TYR A 26 9.50 -11.28 12.11
C TYR A 26 8.80 -9.94 11.82
N GLU A 27 8.90 -9.44 10.59
CA GLU A 27 8.21 -8.24 10.10
C GLU A 27 6.78 -8.55 9.64
N GLY A 28 6.41 -9.84 9.65
CA GLY A 28 5.13 -10.35 9.20
C GLY A 28 5.19 -10.95 7.80
N LEU A 29 4.03 -10.92 7.14
CA LEU A 29 3.84 -11.58 5.86
C LEU A 29 4.16 -10.63 4.69
N ILE A 30 5.15 -11.00 3.89
CA ILE A 30 5.62 -10.24 2.72
C ILE A 30 5.34 -11.05 1.44
N PHE A 31 4.91 -10.35 0.40
CA PHE A 31 4.75 -10.91 -0.95
C PHE A 31 5.66 -10.17 -1.92
N LEU A 32 6.57 -10.90 -2.58
CA LEU A 32 7.35 -10.39 -3.70
C LEU A 32 6.72 -10.94 -4.99
N ILE A 33 6.30 -10.04 -5.89
CA ILE A 33 5.54 -10.40 -7.08
C ILE A 33 6.29 -9.89 -8.30
N ASN A 34 6.79 -10.80 -9.13
CA ASN A 34 7.41 -10.46 -10.40
C ASN A 34 6.33 -10.37 -11.48
N ILE A 35 6.16 -9.20 -12.08
CA ILE A 35 5.10 -8.91 -13.05
C ILE A 35 5.75 -8.37 -14.33
N ASP A 36 5.37 -8.92 -15.47
CA ASP A 36 5.79 -8.50 -16.80
C ASP A 36 4.81 -7.47 -17.37
N LEU A 37 4.87 -6.27 -16.80
CA LEU A 37 4.02 -5.15 -17.18
C LEU A 37 4.79 -3.84 -16.95
N ASN A 38 4.33 -2.75 -17.57
CA ASN A 38 4.92 -1.44 -17.32
C ASN A 38 4.83 -1.08 -15.80
N PRO A 39 5.94 -0.73 -15.14
CA PRO A 39 5.97 -0.39 -13.72
C PRO A 39 4.98 0.74 -13.35
N ILE A 40 4.73 1.70 -14.24
CA ILE A 40 3.78 2.79 -14.03
C ILE A 40 2.35 2.25 -13.94
N GLU A 41 1.98 1.27 -14.77
CA GLU A 41 0.65 0.66 -14.73
C GLU A 41 0.45 -0.13 -13.45
N ILE A 42 1.45 -0.90 -13.04
CA ILE A 42 1.45 -1.61 -11.75
C ILE A 42 1.33 -0.61 -10.61
N LYS A 43 2.10 0.50 -10.64
CA LYS A 43 2.05 1.51 -9.59
C LYS A 43 0.66 2.15 -9.50
N LYS A 44 0.04 2.52 -10.62
CA LYS A 44 -1.34 3.05 -10.62
C LYS A 44 -2.34 2.08 -9.99
N ALA A 45 -2.23 0.79 -10.31
CA ALA A 45 -3.10 -0.24 -9.75
C ALA A 45 -2.95 -0.33 -8.23
N VAL A 46 -1.72 -0.46 -7.70
CA VAL A 46 -1.53 -0.55 -6.25
C VAL A 46 -1.95 0.72 -5.52
N LEU A 47 -1.73 1.90 -6.11
CA LEU A 47 -2.20 3.18 -5.54
C LEU A 47 -3.72 3.27 -5.48
N SER A 48 -4.42 2.70 -6.46
CA SER A 48 -5.88 2.65 -6.44
C SER A 48 -6.41 1.74 -5.33
N ILE A 49 -5.70 0.65 -5.00
CA ILE A 49 -6.02 -0.20 -3.84
C ILE A 49 -5.80 0.57 -2.54
N GLU A 50 -4.67 1.27 -2.42
CA GLU A 50 -4.42 2.13 -1.24
C GLU A 50 -5.54 3.14 -1.01
N MET A 51 -6.14 3.67 -2.09
CA MET A 51 -7.20 4.69 -2.01
C MET A 51 -8.61 4.12 -1.83
N ALA A 52 -8.89 2.95 -2.41
CA ALA A 52 -10.25 2.40 -2.48
C ALA A 52 -10.54 1.32 -1.43
N HIS A 53 -9.53 0.57 -0.98
CA HIS A 53 -9.74 -0.47 0.02
C HIS A 53 -9.71 0.13 1.43
N PRO A 54 -10.65 -0.21 2.33
CA PRO A 54 -10.69 0.35 3.69
C PRO A 54 -9.39 0.16 4.47
N LEU A 55 -8.72 -0.98 4.27
CA LEU A 55 -7.41 -1.27 4.89
C LEU A 55 -6.22 -0.99 3.96
N GLY A 56 -6.44 -0.48 2.75
CA GLY A 56 -5.41 -0.37 1.71
C GLY A 56 -4.23 0.50 2.15
N ARG A 57 -4.49 1.55 2.93
CA ARG A 57 -3.46 2.44 3.48
C ARG A 57 -2.64 1.83 4.64
N LEU A 58 -3.04 0.69 5.19
CA LEU A 58 -2.32 -0.01 6.26
C LEU A 58 -1.25 -0.97 5.73
N VAL A 59 -1.14 -1.14 4.41
CA VAL A 59 -0.18 -2.02 3.77
C VAL A 59 0.76 -1.19 2.91
N ASP A 60 2.05 -1.51 2.98
CA ASP A 60 3.05 -0.94 2.10
C ASP A 60 3.02 -1.65 0.74
N LEU A 61 2.64 -0.90 -0.31
CA LEU A 61 2.57 -1.41 -1.68
C LEU A 61 3.56 -0.65 -2.58
N ASP A 62 4.76 -1.22 -2.68
CA ASP A 62 5.85 -0.66 -3.46
C ASP A 62 6.03 -1.37 -4.80
N VAL A 63 6.48 -0.61 -5.79
CA VAL A 63 6.78 -1.10 -7.14
C VAL A 63 8.18 -0.65 -7.46
N ILE A 64 9.04 -1.62 -7.74
CA ILE A 64 10.44 -1.43 -8.08
C ILE A 64 10.60 -1.83 -9.54
N ASP A 65 11.23 -0.98 -10.35
CA ASP A 65 11.52 -1.29 -11.75
C ASP A 65 12.83 -2.08 -11.91
N LEU A 66 13.14 -2.46 -13.16
CA LEU A 66 14.35 -3.21 -13.49
C LEU A 66 15.66 -2.42 -13.29
N SER A 67 15.57 -1.11 -13.07
CA SER A 67 16.71 -0.24 -12.74
C SER A 67 16.89 -0.11 -11.22
N ASN A 68 16.19 -0.92 -10.42
CA ASN A 68 16.10 -0.83 -8.96
C ASN A 68 15.54 0.52 -8.47
N HIS A 69 14.74 1.21 -9.28
CA HIS A 69 14.08 2.45 -8.89
C HIS A 69 12.69 2.15 -8.31
N THR A 70 12.43 2.64 -7.10
CA THR A 70 11.11 2.54 -6.46
C THR A 70 10.23 3.68 -6.89
N LEU A 71 9.13 3.38 -7.59
CA LEU A 71 8.22 4.40 -8.09
C LEU A 71 7.46 5.06 -6.93
N SER A 72 7.59 6.37 -6.80
CA SER A 72 6.87 7.15 -5.78
C SER A 72 5.48 7.59 -6.24
N ARG A 73 4.63 7.98 -5.28
CA ARG A 73 3.30 8.55 -5.56
C ARG A 73 3.38 9.83 -6.39
N THR A 74 4.31 10.70 -6.02
CA THR A 74 4.47 12.04 -6.59
C THR A 74 5.05 12.00 -8.00
N GLU A 75 5.89 11.01 -8.34
CA GLU A 75 6.36 10.77 -9.71
C GLU A 75 5.20 10.55 -10.70
N LEU A 76 4.09 9.97 -10.22
CA LEU A 76 2.90 9.71 -11.03
C LEU A 76 1.85 10.84 -10.92
N GLY A 77 2.18 11.96 -10.26
CA GLY A 77 1.27 13.09 -10.07
C GLY A 77 0.22 12.90 -8.98
N PHE A 78 0.29 11.83 -8.17
CA PHE A 78 -0.62 11.64 -7.04
C PHE A 78 -0.20 12.49 -5.84
N SER A 79 -1.18 12.92 -5.05
CA SER A 79 -0.90 13.63 -3.81
C SER A 79 -0.14 12.76 -2.81
N PRO A 80 0.74 13.35 -1.99
CA PRO A 80 1.36 12.67 -0.86
C PRO A 80 0.30 12.09 0.09
N ARG A 81 0.71 11.09 0.89
CA ARG A 81 -0.18 10.46 1.88
C ARG A 81 -0.66 11.50 2.90
N ARG A 82 -1.95 11.44 3.21
CA ARG A 82 -2.57 12.23 4.29
C ARG A 82 -2.51 11.45 5.60
N CYS A 83 -2.40 12.16 6.72
CA CYS A 83 -2.38 11.58 8.06
C CYS A 83 -3.69 10.83 8.33
N PHE A 84 -3.60 9.67 9.00
CA PHE A 84 -4.77 8.89 9.41
C PHE A 84 -5.72 9.68 10.31
N ILE A 85 -5.18 10.50 11.21
CA ILE A 85 -5.97 11.17 12.25
C ILE A 85 -6.50 12.52 11.78
N CYS A 86 -5.63 13.39 11.28
CA CYS A 86 -6.00 14.79 11.02
C CYS A 86 -6.05 15.17 9.53
N ASN A 87 -5.83 14.21 8.62
CA ASN A 87 -5.90 14.40 7.16
C ASN A 87 -4.94 15.47 6.55
N ASN A 88 -4.05 16.05 7.36
CA ASN A 88 -2.92 16.88 6.91
C ASN A 88 -1.87 16.01 6.21
N LEU A 89 -0.82 16.59 5.64
CA LEU A 89 0.27 15.81 5.07
C LEU A 89 0.90 14.90 6.15
N ALA A 90 0.97 13.60 5.89
CA ALA A 90 1.44 12.61 6.86
C ALA A 90 2.89 12.90 7.28
N HIS A 91 3.74 13.30 6.34
CA HIS A 91 5.15 13.62 6.60
C HIS A 91 5.30 14.74 7.65
N ASN A 92 4.42 15.75 7.63
CA ASN A 92 4.44 16.82 8.63
C ASN A 92 4.11 16.30 10.02
N CYS A 93 3.09 15.43 10.11
CA CYS A 93 2.65 14.88 11.38
C CYS A 93 3.69 13.94 12.00
N VAL A 94 4.36 13.13 11.18
CA VAL A 94 5.46 12.25 11.62
C VAL A 94 6.64 13.10 12.11
N ARG A 95 7.07 14.10 11.32
CA ARG A 95 8.20 14.96 11.67
C ARG A 95 7.97 15.75 12.95
N SER A 96 6.75 16.22 13.19
CA SER A 96 6.42 17.00 14.38
C SER A 96 5.90 16.14 15.55
N GLN A 97 5.87 14.81 15.41
CA GLN A 97 5.24 13.88 16.37
C GLN A 97 3.85 14.36 16.82
N LYS A 98 3.03 14.82 15.86
CA LYS A 98 1.77 15.52 16.14
C LYS A 98 0.75 14.65 16.89
N HIS A 99 0.78 13.35 16.65
CA HIS A 99 -0.13 12.37 17.24
C HIS A 99 0.71 11.38 18.05
N ASN A 100 0.21 11.01 19.21
CA ASN A 100 0.89 10.01 20.03
C ASN A 100 0.63 8.59 19.47
N LEU A 101 1.41 7.62 19.95
CA LEU A 101 1.34 6.24 19.44
C LEU A 101 -0.03 5.59 19.72
N GLU A 102 -0.62 5.85 20.88
CA GLU A 102 -1.91 5.28 21.30
C GLU A 102 -3.05 5.74 20.37
N GLU A 103 -3.07 7.01 19.97
CA GLU A 103 -4.04 7.54 18.99
C GLU A 103 -3.96 6.81 17.65
N ILE A 104 -2.74 6.54 17.18
CA ILE A 104 -2.51 5.84 15.90
C ILE A 104 -2.95 4.37 16.01
N ILE A 105 -2.56 3.69 17.09
CA ILE A 105 -2.94 2.29 17.33
C ILE A 105 -4.46 2.16 17.40
N ASN A 106 -5.12 2.98 18.21
CA ASN A 106 -6.58 2.97 18.35
C ASN A 106 -7.29 3.22 17.02
N PHE A 107 -6.78 4.12 16.17
CA PHE A 107 -7.33 4.33 14.83
C PHE A 107 -7.22 3.07 13.97
N ILE A 108 -6.04 2.43 13.96
CA ILE A 108 -5.77 1.22 13.16
C ILE A 108 -6.66 0.06 13.66
N GLU A 109 -6.73 -0.17 14.96
CA GLU A 109 -7.54 -1.25 15.55
C GLU A 109 -9.02 -1.09 15.24
N ASN A 110 -9.55 0.12 15.37
CA ASN A 110 -10.94 0.43 15.00
C ASN A 110 -11.19 0.18 13.51
N LEU A 111 -10.27 0.61 12.64
CA LEU A 111 -10.38 0.41 11.20
C LEU A 111 -10.41 -1.08 10.83
N VAL A 112 -9.54 -1.88 11.45
CA VAL A 112 -9.47 -3.34 11.23
C VAL A 112 -10.70 -4.05 11.79
N THR A 113 -11.18 -3.66 12.97
CA THR A 113 -12.35 -4.25 13.62
C THR A 113 -13.62 -3.99 12.82
N ASN A 114 -13.83 -2.75 12.37
CA ASN A 114 -14.97 -2.37 11.54
C ASN A 114 -14.98 -3.10 10.19
N TYR A 115 -13.80 -3.44 9.64
CA TYR A 115 -13.73 -4.21 8.40
C TYR A 115 -14.10 -5.69 8.57
N LYS A 116 -13.79 -6.28 9.73
CA LYS A 116 -14.06 -7.70 10.03
C LYS A 116 -15.50 -7.98 10.47
N SER A 117 -16.27 -6.93 10.77
CA SER A 117 -17.65 -6.98 11.28
C SER A 117 -18.65 -7.07 10.14
#